data_AF-A0A7V9IF80-F1
#
_entry.id   AF-A0A7V9IF80-F1
#
_cell.length_a   1.000
_cell.length_b   1.000
_cell.length_c   1.000
_cell.angle_alpha   90.00
_cell.angle_beta   90.00
_cell.angle_gamma   90.00
#
_symmetry.space_group_name_H-M   'P 1'
#
loop_
_entity.id
_entity.type
_entity.pdbx_description
1 polymer ?
#
loop_
_entity_poly.entity_id
_entity_poly.type
_entity_poly.pdbx_seq_one_letter_code
_entity_poly.pdbx_strand_id
1 'polypeptide(L)'
;MAFPPYRGPFGGHQHLASGWARAAPYLHHLPGRAFFRLARPGANEYMSSADSLADMVSVRRTRLTLGRAEQAFGAAGLRIVARRLFLVRPEHTLRYGVPTVGAGPLGALPVLRELAVSGAYYLLASRCS
;
A
#
# COMPACT_ATOMS: atom_id res chain seq x y z
N MET A 1 8.00 1.44 10.98
CA MET A 1 7.74 1.74 9.56
C MET A 1 6.31 1.34 9.20
N ALA A 2 5.52 2.25 8.62
CA ALA A 2 4.24 1.93 8.00
C ALA A 2 4.44 1.69 6.50
N PHE A 3 3.82 0.65 5.95
CA PHE A 3 4.02 0.23 4.58
C PHE A 3 2.72 -0.27 3.93
N PRO A 4 2.22 0.40 2.88
CA PRO A 4 1.09 -0.09 2.09
C PRO A 4 1.57 -1.05 0.99
N PRO A 5 1.15 -2.33 0.97
CA PRO A 5 1.59 -3.26 -0.07
C PRO A 5 0.91 -2.98 -1.40
N TYR A 6 1.68 -3.04 -2.49
CA TYR A 6 1.18 -2.75 -3.83
C TYR A 6 0.06 -3.69 -4.28
N ARG A 7 0.13 -4.97 -3.91
CA ARG A 7 -0.86 -5.97 -4.34
C ARG A 7 -2.21 -5.84 -3.61
N GLY A 8 -2.26 -5.09 -2.52
CA GLY A 8 -3.45 -4.84 -1.72
C GLY A 8 -4.54 -4.05 -2.46
N PRO A 9 -5.74 -3.90 -1.87
CA PRO A 9 -6.90 -3.30 -2.52
C PRO A 9 -6.68 -1.84 -2.94
N PHE A 10 -5.83 -1.09 -2.23
CA PHE A 10 -5.55 0.33 -2.52
C PHE A 10 -4.06 0.62 -2.75
N GLY A 11 -3.31 -0.39 -3.21
CA GLY A 11 -1.84 -0.33 -3.34
C GLY A 11 -1.31 0.57 -4.45
N GLY A 12 -2.16 1.01 -5.39
CA GLY A 12 -1.76 1.89 -6.51
C GLY A 12 -1.82 3.39 -6.22
N HIS A 13 -1.81 3.81 -4.95
CA HIS A 13 -1.96 5.22 -4.54
C HIS A 13 -3.26 5.86 -5.07
N GLN A 14 -4.34 5.09 -5.05
CA GLN A 14 -5.63 5.52 -5.59
C GLN A 14 -6.24 6.70 -4.85
N HIS A 15 -5.76 7.05 -3.65
CA HIS A 15 -6.19 8.28 -2.98
C HIS A 15 -5.89 9.55 -3.81
N LEU A 16 -4.93 9.50 -4.74
CA LEU A 16 -4.59 10.56 -5.70
C LEU A 16 -5.49 10.56 -6.95
N ALA A 17 -6.30 9.52 -7.13
CA ALA A 17 -7.28 9.44 -8.22
C ALA A 17 -8.48 10.38 -7.96
N SER A 18 -9.23 10.63 -9.03
CA SER A 18 -10.42 11.48 -9.04
C SER A 18 -11.71 10.65 -9.16
N GLY A 19 -12.80 11.17 -8.60
CA GLY A 19 -14.11 10.51 -8.64
C GLY A 19 -14.13 9.13 -7.99
N TRP A 20 -14.90 8.20 -8.58
CA TRP A 20 -15.08 6.84 -8.04
C TRP A 20 -13.80 6.00 -8.03
N ALA A 21 -12.84 6.29 -8.93
CA ALA A 21 -11.59 5.55 -9.04
C ALA A 21 -10.72 5.64 -7.77
N ARG A 22 -10.96 6.66 -6.94
CA ARG A 22 -10.33 6.84 -5.62
C ARG A 22 -10.65 5.71 -4.64
N ALA A 23 -11.84 5.15 -4.74
CA ALA A 23 -12.38 4.15 -3.82
C ALA A 23 -12.52 2.75 -4.45
N ALA A 24 -12.17 2.59 -5.73
CA ALA A 24 -12.33 1.32 -6.44
C ALA A 24 -11.21 0.34 -6.08
N PRO A 25 -11.44 -0.77 -5.35
CA PRO A 25 -10.36 -1.68 -5.01
C PRO A 25 -9.72 -2.30 -6.27
N TYR A 26 -8.41 -2.53 -6.22
CA TYR A 26 -7.62 -3.26 -7.23
C TYR A 26 -7.53 -2.61 -8.63
N LEU A 27 -8.01 -1.37 -8.81
CA LEU A 27 -8.02 -0.70 -10.11
C LEU A 27 -6.62 -0.62 -10.75
N HIS A 28 -5.56 -0.50 -9.94
CA HIS A 28 -4.18 -0.44 -10.41
C HIS A 28 -3.62 -1.75 -10.96
N HIS A 29 -4.31 -2.88 -10.79
CA HIS A 29 -3.91 -4.14 -11.45
C HIS A 29 -4.23 -4.14 -12.94
N LEU A 30 -5.10 -3.23 -13.41
CA LEU A 30 -5.33 -3.02 -14.84
C LEU A 30 -4.04 -2.64 -15.57
N PRO A 31 -3.93 -2.88 -16.90
CA PRO A 31 -2.84 -2.36 -17.71
C PRO A 31 -2.66 -0.85 -17.52
N GLY A 32 -1.42 -0.35 -17.56
CA GLY A 32 -1.11 1.02 -17.15
C GLY A 32 -1.94 2.09 -17.86
N ARG A 33 -2.13 1.94 -19.18
CA ARG A 33 -2.97 2.85 -19.98
C ARG A 33 -4.42 2.90 -19.49
N ALA A 34 -5.01 1.75 -19.16
CA ALA A 34 -6.37 1.66 -18.66
C ALA A 34 -6.47 2.24 -17.24
N PHE A 35 -5.54 1.86 -16.37
CA PHE A 35 -5.48 2.37 -15.00
C PHE A 35 -5.41 3.91 -14.97
N PHE A 36 -4.46 4.53 -15.66
CA PHE A 36 -4.30 5.98 -15.62
C PHE A 36 -5.45 6.74 -16.30
N ARG A 37 -6.07 6.16 -17.33
CA ARG A 37 -7.27 6.73 -17.98
C ARG A 37 -8.47 6.78 -17.03
N LEU A 38 -8.64 5.75 -16.20
CA LEU A 38 -9.71 5.67 -15.21
C LEU A 38 -9.40 6.46 -13.94
N ALA A 39 -8.15 6.40 -13.47
CA ALA A 39 -7.72 7.06 -12.24
C ALA A 39 -7.79 8.59 -12.32
N ARG A 40 -7.48 9.17 -13.49
CA ARG A 40 -7.50 10.63 -13.70
C ARG A 40 -6.85 11.40 -12.53
N PRO A 41 -5.56 11.16 -12.23
CA PRO A 41 -4.87 11.83 -11.14
C PRO A 41 -4.98 13.35 -11.28
N GLY A 42 -5.39 14.01 -10.20
CA GLY A 42 -5.64 15.46 -10.17
C GLY A 42 -4.74 16.15 -9.17
N ALA A 43 -4.72 17.49 -9.22
CA ALA A 43 -4.06 18.28 -8.18
C ALA A 43 -4.81 18.15 -6.84
N ASN A 44 -4.07 18.27 -5.75
CA ASN A 44 -4.61 18.38 -4.39
C ASN A 44 -3.86 19.48 -3.62
N GLU A 45 -4.22 19.72 -2.36
CA GLU A 45 -3.65 20.77 -1.51
C GLU A 45 -2.12 20.74 -1.40
N TYR A 46 -1.49 19.59 -1.64
CA TYR A 46 -0.06 19.37 -1.43
C TYR A 46 0.71 19.00 -2.71
N MET A 47 0.03 18.73 -3.83
CA MET A 47 0.65 18.18 -5.05
C MET A 47 -0.05 18.66 -6.32
N SER A 48 0.74 18.92 -7.37
CA SER A 48 0.18 19.13 -8.70
C SER A 48 -0.40 17.83 -9.28
N SER A 49 -1.15 17.93 -10.38
CA SER A 49 -1.62 16.76 -11.13
C SER A 49 -0.45 15.95 -11.72
N ALA A 50 0.63 16.63 -12.14
CA ALA A 50 1.84 15.99 -12.65
C ALA A 50 2.55 15.20 -11.55
N ASP A 51 2.68 15.76 -10.35
CA ASP A 51 3.30 15.08 -9.20
C ASP A 51 2.48 13.88 -8.76
N SER A 52 1.15 14.02 -8.74
CA SER A 52 0.23 12.92 -8.41
C SER A 52 0.36 11.76 -9.40
N LEU A 53 0.46 12.06 -10.70
CA LEU A 53 0.72 11.07 -11.73
C LEU A 53 2.10 10.41 -11.55
N ALA A 54 3.14 11.21 -11.32
CA ALA A 54 4.51 10.72 -11.15
C ALA A 54 4.62 9.74 -9.96
N ASP A 55 3.96 10.05 -8.85
CA ASP A 55 3.93 9.19 -7.67
C ASP A 55 3.21 7.85 -7.97
N MET A 56 2.02 7.90 -8.57
CA MET A 56 1.30 6.68 -8.97
C MET A 56 2.10 5.83 -9.99
N VAL A 57 2.83 6.47 -10.91
CA VAL A 57 3.74 5.78 -11.85
C VAL A 57 4.91 5.15 -11.11
N SER A 58 5.52 5.86 -10.16
CA SER A 58 6.62 5.36 -9.34
C SER A 58 6.22 4.10 -8.57
N VAL A 59 5.09 4.14 -7.88
CA VAL A 59 4.53 3.01 -7.15
C VAL A 59 4.19 1.83 -8.07
N ARG A 60 3.62 2.10 -9.25
CA ARG A 60 3.34 1.09 -10.26
C ARG A 60 4.62 0.45 -10.84
N ARG A 61 5.73 1.20 -10.90
CA ARG A 61 7.01 0.68 -11.38
C ARG A 61 7.67 -0.21 -10.32
N THR A 62 7.68 0.22 -9.06
CA THR A 62 8.31 -0.54 -7.98
C THR A 62 7.53 -1.79 -7.60
N ARG A 63 6.18 -1.72 -7.61
CA ARG A 63 5.27 -2.82 -7.23
C ARG A 63 5.70 -3.52 -5.95
N LEU A 64 6.08 -2.75 -4.94
CA LEU A 64 6.68 -3.29 -3.73
C LEU A 64 5.63 -4.09 -2.95
N THR A 65 5.91 -5.38 -2.77
CA THR A 65 5.09 -6.35 -2.02
C THR A 65 5.56 -6.44 -0.57
N LEU A 66 4.78 -7.02 0.34
CA LEU A 66 5.22 -7.28 1.72
C LEU A 66 6.48 -8.15 1.73
N GLY A 67 6.50 -9.25 0.97
CA GLY A 67 7.65 -10.15 0.91
C GLY A 67 8.94 -9.44 0.45
N ARG A 68 8.87 -8.66 -0.63
CA ARG A 68 10.03 -7.86 -1.10
C ARG A 68 10.46 -6.79 -0.11
N ALA A 69 9.54 -6.13 0.60
CA ALA A 69 9.89 -5.18 1.65
C ALA A 69 10.60 -5.89 2.81
N GLU A 70 10.08 -7.03 3.27
CA GLU A 70 10.70 -7.85 4.32
C GLU A 70 12.10 -8.35 3.92
N GLN A 71 12.30 -8.76 2.67
CA GLN A 71 13.61 -9.10 2.11
C GLN A 71 14.56 -7.89 2.10
N ALA A 72 14.07 -6.73 1.68
CA ALA A 72 14.87 -5.49 1.67
C ALA A 72 15.30 -5.07 3.08
N PHE A 73 14.44 -5.24 4.10
CA PHE A 73 14.83 -5.00 5.49
C PHE A 73 15.97 -5.92 5.93
N GLY A 74 15.89 -7.21 5.60
CA GLY A 74 16.95 -8.17 5.89
C GLY A 74 18.27 -7.82 5.20
N ALA A 75 18.22 -7.45 3.91
CA ALA A 75 19.39 -7.02 3.14
C ALA A 75 20.02 -5.73 3.68
N ALA A 76 19.23 -4.84 4.28
CA ALA A 76 19.69 -3.61 4.93
C ALA A 76 20.23 -3.84 6.36
N GLY A 77 20.43 -5.10 6.80
CA GLY A 77 20.92 -5.39 8.16
C GLY A 77 19.88 -5.18 9.26
N LEU A 78 18.60 -5.11 8.92
CA LEU A 78 17.50 -4.96 9.88
C LEU A 78 16.88 -6.32 10.22
N ARG A 79 16.27 -6.40 11.39
CA ARG A 79 15.39 -7.50 11.80
C ARG A 79 14.00 -6.97 12.12
N ILE A 80 13.00 -7.76 11.79
CA ILE A 80 11.60 -7.48 12.12
C ILE A 80 11.37 -7.96 13.56
N VAL A 81 11.19 -7.03 14.49
CA VAL A 81 10.89 -7.31 15.91
C VAL A 81 9.41 -7.63 16.09
N ALA A 82 8.56 -6.84 15.44
CA ALA A 82 7.13 -7.04 15.44
C ALA A 82 6.54 -6.64 14.09
N ARG A 83 5.46 -7.33 13.70
CA ARG A 83 4.71 -7.05 12.48
C ARG A 83 3.23 -7.08 12.80
N ARG A 84 2.49 -6.08 12.33
CA ARG A 84 1.03 -6.06 12.35
C ARG A 84 0.51 -5.79 10.95
N LEU A 85 -0.37 -6.65 10.46
CA LEU A 85 -0.99 -6.57 9.13
C LEU A 85 -2.46 -6.19 9.29
N PHE A 86 -2.97 -5.37 8.37
CA PHE A 86 -4.32 -4.80 8.44
C PHE A 86 -5.10 -5.02 7.14
N LEU A 87 -6.36 -5.42 7.26
CA LEU A 87 -7.35 -5.34 6.18
C LEU A 87 -7.94 -3.93 6.11
N VAL A 88 -8.22 -3.34 7.27
CA VAL A 88 -8.62 -1.93 7.43
C VAL A 88 -7.65 -1.27 8.38
N ARG A 89 -6.99 -0.20 7.92
CA ARG A 89 -5.89 0.42 8.68
C ARG A 89 -6.41 1.41 9.72
N PRO A 90 -5.63 1.71 10.78
CA PRO A 90 -5.99 2.73 11.76
C PRO A 90 -6.29 4.11 11.16
N GLU A 91 -5.60 4.50 10.09
CA GLU A 91 -5.86 5.78 9.43
C GLU A 91 -7.23 5.83 8.75
N HIS A 92 -7.79 4.68 8.36
CA HIS A 92 -9.14 4.61 7.82
C HIS A 92 -10.19 4.84 8.92
N THR A 93 -9.91 4.42 10.15
CA THR A 93 -10.77 4.73 11.29
C THR A 93 -10.86 6.22 11.53
N LEU A 94 -9.73 6.92 11.51
CA LEU A 94 -9.69 8.38 11.69
C LEU A 94 -10.35 9.11 10.51
N ARG A 95 -10.14 8.64 9.28
CA ARG A 95 -10.60 9.36 8.07
C ARG A 95 -12.06 9.06 7.68
N TYR A 96 -12.54 7.86 7.96
CA TYR A 96 -13.84 7.37 7.47
C TYR A 96 -14.74 6.79 8.56
N GLY A 97 -14.30 6.77 9.83
CA GLY A 97 -15.10 6.23 10.93
C GLY A 97 -15.26 4.70 10.92
N VAL A 98 -14.47 3.98 10.11
CA VAL A 98 -14.56 2.51 10.01
C VAL A 98 -13.65 1.81 11.02
N PRO A 99 -14.06 0.69 11.65
CA PRO A 99 -13.21 0.01 12.64
C PRO A 99 -11.92 -0.51 12.01
N THR A 100 -10.83 -0.46 12.78
CA THR A 100 -9.56 -1.08 12.38
C THR A 100 -9.72 -2.60 12.38
N VAL A 101 -9.31 -3.26 11.29
CA VAL A 101 -9.40 -4.71 11.13
C VAL A 101 -8.02 -5.28 10.86
N GLY A 102 -7.53 -6.12 11.78
CA GLY A 102 -6.29 -6.87 11.58
C GLY A 102 -6.46 -7.99 10.55
N ALA A 103 -5.37 -8.41 9.90
CA ALA A 103 -5.41 -9.48 8.92
C ALA A 103 -5.60 -10.89 9.52
N GLY A 104 -5.38 -11.05 10.82
CA GLY A 104 -5.57 -12.33 11.52
C GLY A 104 -4.83 -13.49 10.82
N PRO A 105 -5.45 -14.69 10.74
CA PRO A 105 -4.88 -15.85 10.03
C PRO A 105 -4.63 -15.62 8.53
N LEU A 106 -5.41 -14.77 7.86
CA LEU A 106 -5.20 -14.46 6.44
C LEU A 106 -3.83 -13.82 6.19
N GLY A 107 -3.32 -13.08 7.17
CA GLY A 107 -1.98 -12.47 7.12
C GLY A 107 -0.83 -13.48 7.14
N ALA A 108 -1.06 -14.72 7.56
CA ALA A 108 -0.05 -15.77 7.59
C ALA A 108 0.16 -16.42 6.21
N LEU A 109 -0.85 -16.38 5.34
CA LEU A 109 -0.82 -17.06 4.04
C LEU A 109 -0.04 -16.22 3.01
N PRO A 110 1.09 -16.70 2.45
CA PRO A 110 2.03 -15.88 1.69
C PRO A 110 1.43 -15.17 0.47
N VAL A 111 0.48 -15.81 -0.22
CA VAL A 111 -0.17 -15.24 -1.41
C VAL A 111 -1.35 -14.36 -1.02
N LEU A 112 -2.20 -14.83 -0.10
CA LEU A 112 -3.41 -14.10 0.29
C LEU A 112 -3.10 -12.81 1.05
N ARG A 113 -2.07 -12.81 1.90
CA ARG A 113 -1.64 -11.60 2.61
C ARG A 113 -1.25 -10.48 1.65
N GLU A 114 -0.69 -10.79 0.48
CA GLU A 114 -0.30 -9.77 -0.49
C GLU A 114 -1.53 -9.11 -1.16
N LEU A 115 -2.62 -9.85 -1.31
CA LEU A 115 -3.84 -9.37 -1.95
C LEU A 115 -4.79 -8.69 -0.95
N ALA A 116 -4.98 -9.27 0.23
CA ALA A 116 -5.99 -8.82 1.18
C ALA A 116 -5.51 -7.67 2.08
N VAL A 117 -4.20 -7.62 2.40
CA VAL A 117 -3.67 -6.62 3.32
C VAL A 117 -3.63 -5.26 2.63
N SER A 118 -4.21 -4.25 3.27
CA SER A 118 -4.19 -2.85 2.81
C SER A 118 -3.09 -2.01 3.46
N GLY A 119 -2.48 -2.51 4.54
CA GLY A 119 -1.33 -1.90 5.18
C GLY A 119 -0.63 -2.82 6.19
N ALA A 120 0.64 -2.56 6.42
CA ALA A 120 1.48 -3.27 7.36
C ALA A 120 2.29 -2.28 8.21
N TYR A 121 2.35 -2.53 9.50
CA TYR A 121 3.25 -1.85 10.42
C TYR A 121 4.35 -2.80 10.87
N TYR A 122 5.59 -2.32 10.76
CA TYR A 122 6.79 -3.05 11.14
C TYR A 122 7.54 -2.29 12.23
N LEU A 123 7.85 -2.99 13.32
CA LEU A 123 8.88 -2.59 14.28
C LEU A 123 10.19 -3.23 13.84
N LEU A 124 11.15 -2.41 13.46
CA LEU A 124 12.45 -2.83 12.95
C LEU A 124 13.53 -2.49 13.98
N ALA A 125 14.53 -3.36 14.10
CA ALA A 125 15.74 -3.11 14.89
C ALA A 125 16.96 -3.45 14.05
N SER A 126 18.08 -2.79 14.32
CA SER A 126 19.37 -3.17 13.76
C SER A 126 19.75 -4.57 14.22
N ARG A 127 20.36 -5.35 13.33
CA ARG A 127 21.09 -6.55 13.76
C ARG A 127 22.39 -6.06 14.41
N CYS A 128 22.59 -6.34 15.69
CA CYS A 128 23.92 -6.20 16.27
C CYS A 128 24.80 -7.24 15.57
N SER A 129 25.85 -6.76 14.90
CA SER A 129 26.97 -7.55 14.40
C SER A 129 27.76 -8.14 15.56
#